data_AF-A0AAP2DHH1-F1
#
_entry.id   AF-A0AAP2DHH1-F1
#
_cell.length_a   1.000
_cell.length_b   1.000
_cell.length_c   1.000
_cell.angle_alpha   90.00
_cell.angle_beta   90.00
_cell.angle_gamma   90.00
#
_symmetry.space_group_name_H-M   'P 1'
#
loop_
_entity.id
_entity.type
_entity.pdbx_description
1 polymer ?
#
loop_
_entity_poly.entity_id
_entity_poly.type
_entity_poly.pdbx_seq_one_letter_code
_entity_poly.pdbx_strand_id
1 'polypeptide(L)'
;MKNAISLHVSHPSAKRTEHFLNRVEEELVQIPFDWQKLKRADVVSGAAKLVTKDRSIAIVVVFADSYLDANEIASANAFPELLHARWTVNGDVLYLVEAADQDKVSALLSLFAGEE
;
A
#
# COMPACT_ATOMS: atom_id res chain seq x y z
N MET A 1 1.60 11.42 -16.82
CA MET A 1 1.50 10.37 -15.79
C MET A 1 1.52 9.03 -16.52
N LYS A 2 2.36 8.07 -16.10
CA LYS A 2 2.40 6.73 -16.72
C LYS A 2 1.28 5.81 -16.24
N ASN A 3 0.75 6.12 -15.06
CA ASN A 3 -0.29 5.37 -14.38
C ASN A 3 -1.66 6.04 -14.57
N ALA A 4 -2.70 5.19 -14.58
CA ALA A 4 -4.11 5.59 -14.54
C ALA A 4 -4.87 4.69 -13.55
N ILE A 5 -4.31 4.54 -12.36
CA ILE A 5 -4.85 3.68 -11.30
C ILE A 5 -6.12 4.32 -10.75
N SER A 6 -7.21 3.53 -10.72
CA SER A 6 -8.40 3.82 -9.94
C SER A 6 -8.71 2.66 -9.01
N LEU A 7 -8.92 2.98 -7.74
CA LEU A 7 -9.23 2.01 -6.70
C LEU A 7 -10.75 1.97 -6.52
N HIS A 8 -11.34 0.80 -6.78
CA HIS A 8 -12.75 0.55 -6.56
C HIS A 8 -13.04 0.25 -5.07
N VAL A 9 -12.63 1.15 -4.18
CA VAL A 9 -12.83 1.05 -2.73
C VAL A 9 -13.66 2.24 -2.24
N SER A 10 -14.65 1.97 -1.40
CA SER A 10 -15.46 3.03 -0.77
C SER A 10 -14.79 3.49 0.53
N HIS A 11 -13.77 4.34 0.40
CA HIS A 11 -13.03 4.89 1.55
C HIS A 11 -12.69 6.37 1.33
N PRO A 12 -12.79 7.26 2.33
CA PRO A 12 -12.47 8.68 2.18
C PRO A 12 -11.05 8.93 1.65
N SER A 13 -10.08 8.11 2.08
CA SER A 13 -8.70 8.19 1.61
C SER A 13 -8.45 7.64 0.20
N ALA A 14 -9.42 7.00 -0.47
CA ALA A 14 -9.20 6.32 -1.75
C ALA A 14 -8.68 7.26 -2.84
N LYS A 15 -9.27 8.45 -2.98
CA LYS A 15 -8.85 9.46 -3.98
C LYS A 15 -7.42 9.96 -3.74
N ARG A 16 -7.04 10.10 -2.46
CA ARG A 16 -5.70 10.50 -2.06
C ARG A 16 -4.69 9.39 -2.36
N THR A 17 -5.02 8.14 -2.06
CA THR A 17 -4.20 6.98 -2.41
C THR A 17 -4.02 6.85 -3.92
N GLU A 18 -5.10 6.99 -4.71
CA GLU A 18 -5.02 7.02 -6.18
C GLU A 18 -4.05 8.11 -6.66
N HIS A 19 -4.10 9.30 -6.08
CA HIS A 19 -3.18 10.39 -6.42
C HIS A 19 -1.71 9.97 -6.22
N PHE A 20 -1.37 9.36 -5.07
CA PHE A 20 -0.01 8.91 -4.82
C PHE A 20 0.42 7.77 -5.75
N LEU A 21 -0.43 6.75 -5.95
CA LEU A 21 -0.14 5.63 -6.85
C LEU A 21 0.10 6.12 -8.29
N ASN A 22 -0.62 7.15 -8.72
CA ASN A 22 -0.43 7.72 -10.05
C ASN A 22 0.84 8.58 -10.21
N ARG A 23 1.50 8.94 -9.10
CA ARG A 23 2.80 9.63 -9.08
C ARG A 23 4.00 8.69 -9.07
N VAL A 24 3.80 7.39 -8.83
CA VAL A 24 4.86 6.39 -8.96
C VAL A 24 5.43 6.41 -10.38
N GLU A 25 6.75 6.40 -10.51
CA GLU A 25 7.44 6.54 -11.80
C GLU A 25 7.34 5.29 -12.67
N GLU A 26 7.26 4.12 -12.02
CA GLU A 26 7.06 2.83 -12.63
C GLU A 26 5.59 2.60 -13.01
N GLU A 27 5.38 1.89 -14.11
CA GLU A 27 4.03 1.51 -14.52
C GLU A 27 3.52 0.37 -13.61
N LEU A 28 2.40 0.63 -12.94
CA LEU A 28 1.76 -0.26 -11.99
C LEU A 28 0.57 -0.97 -12.64
N VAL A 29 0.45 -2.25 -12.34
CA VAL A 29 -0.69 -3.09 -12.72
C VAL A 29 -1.34 -3.62 -11.46
N GLN A 30 -2.63 -3.36 -11.29
CA GLN A 30 -3.40 -3.94 -10.20
C GLN A 30 -3.60 -5.44 -10.45
N ILE A 31 -3.36 -6.25 -9.42
CA ILE A 31 -3.53 -7.70 -9.45
C ILE A 31 -4.55 -8.15 -8.39
N PRO A 32 -5.15 -9.35 -8.55
CA PRO A 32 -6.05 -9.89 -7.54
C PRO A 32 -5.37 -9.98 -6.17
N PHE A 33 -6.08 -9.56 -5.13
CA PHE A 33 -5.61 -9.56 -3.75
C PHE A 33 -6.72 -9.96 -2.79
N ASP A 34 -6.52 -11.07 -2.10
CA ASP A 34 -7.45 -11.67 -1.14
C ASP A 34 -7.13 -11.11 0.26
N TRP A 35 -7.51 -9.85 0.47
CA TRP A 35 -7.19 -9.12 1.70
C TRP A 35 -7.97 -9.63 2.91
N GLN A 36 -9.05 -10.38 2.70
CA GLN A 36 -9.81 -11.03 3.76
C GLN A 36 -8.98 -12.08 4.53
N LYS A 37 -7.84 -12.51 3.97
CA LYS A 37 -6.88 -13.39 4.64
C LYS A 37 -5.89 -12.67 5.56
N LEU A 38 -5.88 -11.34 5.56
CA LEU A 38 -5.07 -10.58 6.49
C LEU A 38 -5.58 -10.79 7.92
N LYS A 39 -4.66 -10.82 8.89
CA LYS A 39 -5.05 -10.68 10.29
C LYS A 39 -5.64 -9.28 10.50
N ARG A 40 -6.69 -9.19 11.33
CA ARG A 40 -7.49 -7.98 11.54
C ARG A 40 -8.24 -7.51 10.28
N ALA A 41 -8.64 -8.44 9.39
CA ALA A 41 -9.47 -8.11 8.23
C ALA A 41 -10.86 -7.55 8.60
N ASP A 42 -11.33 -7.74 9.83
CA ASP A 42 -12.59 -7.20 10.34
C ASP A 42 -12.63 -5.66 10.41
N VAL A 43 -11.46 -5.01 10.48
CA VAL A 43 -11.29 -3.54 10.48
C VAL A 43 -10.74 -3.01 9.15
N VAL A 44 -10.80 -3.81 8.09
CA VAL A 44 -10.37 -3.44 6.73
C VAL A 44 -11.59 -3.11 5.88
N SER A 45 -11.68 -1.83 5.49
CA SER A 45 -12.73 -1.32 4.60
C SER A 45 -12.44 -1.59 3.12
N GLY A 46 -11.20 -1.93 2.78
CA GLY A 46 -10.81 -2.45 1.47
C GLY A 46 -9.30 -2.48 1.29
N ALA A 47 -8.83 -3.13 0.22
CA ALA A 47 -7.41 -3.17 -0.09
C ALA A 47 -7.16 -3.38 -1.58
N ALA A 48 -5.95 -3.05 -2.01
CA ALA A 48 -5.48 -3.28 -3.37
C ALA A 48 -4.02 -3.74 -3.36
N LYS A 49 -3.66 -4.56 -4.35
CA LYS A 49 -2.28 -4.92 -4.64
C LYS A 49 -1.92 -4.51 -6.05
N LEU A 50 -0.80 -3.82 -6.18
CA LEU A 50 -0.24 -3.36 -7.44
C LEU A 50 1.17 -3.90 -7.57
N VAL A 51 1.58 -4.21 -8.79
CA VAL A 51 2.94 -4.65 -9.11
C VAL A 51 3.44 -3.95 -10.36
N THR A 52 4.76 -3.83 -10.51
CA THR A 52 5.33 -3.45 -11.80
C THR A 52 5.19 -4.59 -12.82
N LYS A 53 5.26 -4.27 -14.11
CA LYS A 53 5.19 -5.27 -15.20
C LYS A 53 6.20 -6.41 -15.02
N ASP A 54 7.42 -6.07 -14.62
CA ASP A 54 8.51 -7.02 -14.35
C ASP A 54 8.48 -7.62 -12.93
N ARG A 55 7.52 -7.20 -12.10
CA ARG A 55 7.31 -7.64 -10.71
C ARG A 55 8.46 -7.35 -9.74
N SER A 56 9.36 -6.42 -10.07
CA SER A 56 10.40 -5.95 -9.13
C SER A 56 9.84 -5.22 -7.92
N ILE A 57 8.67 -4.61 -8.04
CA ILE A 57 8.02 -3.86 -6.97
C ILE A 57 6.61 -4.40 -6.79
N ALA A 58 6.23 -4.64 -5.54
CA ALA A 58 4.85 -4.88 -5.12
C ALA A 58 4.44 -3.82 -4.09
N ILE A 59 3.27 -3.22 -4.30
CA ILE A 59 2.65 -2.25 -3.40
C ILE A 59 1.33 -2.83 -2.95
N VAL A 60 1.15 -3.01 -1.65
CA VAL A 60 -0.13 -3.35 -1.04
C VAL A 60 -0.63 -2.12 -0.31
N VAL A 61 -1.87 -1.74 -0.59
CA VAL A 61 -2.58 -0.67 0.12
C VAL A 61 -3.74 -1.29 0.87
N VAL A 62 -3.84 -1.01 2.16
CA VAL A 62 -4.94 -1.46 3.02
C VAL A 62 -5.61 -0.22 3.64
N PHE A 63 -6.90 -0.08 3.42
CA PHE A 63 -7.75 0.95 4.01
C PHE A 63 -8.35 0.39 5.30
N ALA A 64 -7.94 0.94 6.43
CA ALA A 64 -8.43 0.56 7.75
C ALA A 64 -9.46 1.58 8.25
N ASP A 65 -10.18 1.26 9.32
CA ASP A 65 -11.15 2.19 9.91
C ASP A 65 -10.49 3.35 10.67
N SER A 66 -9.23 3.18 11.10
CA SER A 66 -8.47 4.20 11.80
C SER A 66 -6.95 4.06 11.63
N TYR A 67 -6.20 5.10 12.03
CA TYR A 67 -4.74 5.05 12.10
C TYR A 67 -4.23 3.94 13.03
N LEU A 68 -4.93 3.70 14.15
CA LEU A 68 -4.57 2.65 15.09
C LEU A 68 -4.76 1.28 14.44
N ASP A 69 -5.91 1.06 13.79
CA ASP A 69 -6.20 -0.20 13.10
C ASP A 69 -5.19 -0.49 11.99
N ALA A 70 -4.78 0.52 11.21
CA ALA A 70 -3.75 0.38 10.19
C ALA A 70 -2.42 -0.12 10.78
N ASN A 71 -2.00 0.39 11.93
CA ASN A 71 -0.80 -0.06 12.63
C ASN A 71 -0.97 -1.46 13.25
N GLU A 72 -2.14 -1.76 13.80
CA GLU A 72 -2.45 -3.10 14.34
C GLU A 72 -2.45 -4.17 13.23
N ILE A 73 -3.01 -3.87 12.06
CA ILE A 73 -2.95 -4.75 10.87
C ILE A 73 -1.48 -4.99 10.50
N ALA A 74 -0.66 -3.94 10.40
CA ALA A 74 0.73 -4.08 10.01
C ALA A 74 1.53 -4.95 10.98
N SER A 75 1.32 -4.74 12.28
CA SER A 75 1.96 -5.49 13.36
C SER A 75 1.49 -6.95 13.39
N ALA A 76 0.19 -7.19 13.25
CA ALA A 76 -0.38 -8.55 13.30
C ALA A 76 0.08 -9.43 12.12
N ASN A 77 0.30 -8.83 10.96
CA ASN A 77 0.73 -9.54 9.74
C ASN A 77 2.26 -9.65 9.60
N ALA A 78 3.03 -9.22 10.61
CA ALA A 78 4.50 -9.36 10.65
C ALA A 78 5.21 -8.75 9.42
N PHE A 79 4.63 -7.70 8.82
CA PHE A 79 5.25 -6.99 7.71
C PHE A 79 6.66 -6.43 7.97
N PRO A 80 7.03 -5.96 9.19
CA PRO A 80 8.40 -5.47 9.42
C PRO A 80 9.46 -6.59 9.43
N GLU A 81 9.07 -7.86 9.44
CA GLU A 81 10.00 -9.01 9.43
C GLU A 81 10.28 -9.54 8.00
N LEU A 82 9.60 -9.01 6.98
CA LEU A 82 9.83 -9.37 5.59
C LEU A 82 11.11 -8.70 5.08
N LEU A 83 12.11 -9.50 4.70
CA LEU A 83 13.48 -9.07 4.38
C LEU A 83 13.59 -7.94 3.31
N HIS A 84 12.57 -7.79 2.48
CA HIS A 84 12.49 -6.83 1.39
C HIS A 84 11.23 -5.97 1.41
N ALA A 85 10.45 -6.03 2.49
CA ALA A 85 9.24 -5.23 2.62
C ALA A 85 9.33 -4.24 3.77
N ARG A 86 8.81 -3.05 3.54
CA ARG A 86 8.63 -2.03 4.56
C ARG A 86 7.26 -1.42 4.40
N TRP A 87 6.76 -0.82 5.46
CA TRP A 87 5.46 -0.20 5.46
C TRP A 87 5.48 1.17 6.12
N THR A 88 4.47 1.97 5.79
CA THR A 88 4.15 3.24 6.43
C THR A 88 2.65 3.39 6.54
N VAL A 89 2.19 4.26 7.43
CA VAL A 89 0.78 4.57 7.60
C VAL A 89 0.59 6.06 7.35
N ASN A 90 -0.37 6.42 6.50
CA ASN A 90 -0.79 7.81 6.29
C ASN A 90 -2.28 7.94 6.58
N GLY A 91 -2.61 8.47 7.76
CA GLY A 91 -3.96 8.47 8.30
C GLY A 91 -4.44 7.03 8.54
N ASP A 92 -5.58 6.68 7.96
CA ASP A 92 -6.21 5.36 8.03
C ASP A 92 -5.72 4.36 6.96
N VAL A 93 -4.70 4.70 6.17
CA VAL A 93 -4.20 3.85 5.09
C VAL A 93 -2.81 3.31 5.40
N LEU A 94 -2.69 1.98 5.39
CA LEU A 94 -1.42 1.26 5.43
C LEU A 94 -0.90 1.05 4.01
N TYR A 95 0.35 1.43 3.78
CA TYR A 95 1.09 1.16 2.56
C TYR A 95 2.21 0.19 2.89
N LEU A 96 2.26 -0.95 2.22
CA LEU A 96 3.34 -1.92 2.27
C LEU A 96 4.01 -1.95 0.90
N VAL A 97 5.32 -1.78 0.86
CA VAL A 97 6.13 -1.82 -0.36
C VAL A 97 7.15 -2.93 -0.21
N GLU A 98 7.21 -3.81 -1.20
CA GLU A 98 8.16 -4.91 -1.30
C GLU A 98 8.97 -4.74 -2.59
N ALA A 99 10.30 -4.64 -2.45
CA ALA A 99 11.24 -4.64 -3.57
C ALA A 99 12.64 -5.04 -3.11
N ALA A 100 13.44 -5.62 -4.01
CA ALA A 100 14.83 -5.95 -3.71
C ALA A 100 15.69 -4.70 -3.42
N ASP A 101 15.40 -3.61 -4.13
CA ASP A 101 16.06 -2.31 -3.98
C ASP A 101 15.43 -1.52 -2.82
N GLN A 102 16.18 -1.38 -1.71
CA GLN A 102 15.69 -0.72 -0.50
C GLN A 102 15.62 0.81 -0.59
N ASP A 103 16.39 1.42 -1.50
CA ASP A 103 16.30 2.85 -1.78
C ASP A 103 14.96 3.15 -2.46
N LYS A 104 14.54 2.30 -3.40
CA LYS A 104 13.20 2.38 -4.01
C LYS A 104 12.08 2.19 -2.99
N VAL A 105 12.20 1.19 -2.11
CA VAL A 105 11.22 0.98 -1.04
C VAL A 105 11.08 2.26 -0.20
N SER A 106 12.20 2.85 0.19
CA SER A 106 12.21 4.06 1.03
C SER A 106 11.63 5.27 0.30
N ALA A 107 11.98 5.49 -0.98
CA ALA A 107 11.44 6.58 -1.78
C ALA A 107 9.92 6.48 -1.97
N LEU A 108 9.39 5.28 -2.25
CA LEU A 108 7.96 5.04 -2.38
C LEU A 108 7.21 5.26 -1.07
N LEU A 109 7.77 4.80 0.05
CA LEU A 109 7.16 5.02 1.36
C LEU A 109 7.17 6.50 1.77
N SER A 110 8.23 7.25 1.43
CA SER A 110 8.25 8.71 1.65
C SER A 110 7.16 9.42 0.83
N LEU A 111 6.99 9.04 -0.45
CA LEU A 111 5.89 9.54 -1.27
C LEU A 111 4.52 9.28 -0.61
N PHE A 112 4.31 8.06 -0.07
CA PHE A 112 3.04 7.68 0.56
C PHE A 112 2.82 8.28 1.95
N ALA A 113 3.88 8.54 2.71
CA ALA A 113 3.81 9.31 3.95
C ALA A 113 3.36 10.76 3.69
N GLY A 114 3.44 11.20 2.44
CA GLY A 114 2.89 12.45 1.95
C GLY A 114 3.90 13.59 1.98
N GLU A 115 5.15 13.33 1.55
CA GLU A 115 6.27 14.27 1.42
C GLU A 115 6.00 15.71 1.92
N GLU A 116 6.67 16.05 3.02
CA GLU A 116 6.73 17.37 3.68
C GLU A 116 7.05 18.54 2.72
#